data_AF-A0A9Q0TVP2-F1
#
_entry.id   AF-A0A9Q0TVP2-F1
#
_cell.length_a   1.000
_cell.length_b   1.000
_cell.length_c   1.000
_cell.angle_alpha   90.00
_cell.angle_beta   90.00
_cell.angle_gamma   90.00
#
_symmetry.space_group_name_H-M   'P 1'
#
loop_
_entity.id
_entity.type
_entity.pdbx_description
1 polymer ?
#
loop_
_entity_poly.entity_id
_entity_poly.type
_entity_poly.pdbx_seq_one_letter_code
_entity_poly.pdbx_strand_id
1 'polypeptide(L)'
;MAFPLHESKLTVLPLAMLVFISILIRCLHASDPPLTLDYYASTCPSVFEIVKKEMECEVLSEPRNAALMLRLHFHDCFVQGCDGSVLLDDTITLQGEKKASINTNSLKGFEIIDRIKNKIESECPGIVSCADILTIAARDAVILVGGPYWDVPVGRKDSKTASFELAESNLPAAK
;
A
#
# COMPACT_ATOMS: atom_id res chain seq x y z
N MET A 1 32.70 60.54 -12.98
CA MET A 1 31.34 59.98 -13.14
C MET A 1 31.32 58.64 -12.42
N ALA A 2 30.87 58.62 -11.15
CA ALA A 2 30.80 57.40 -10.36
C ALA A 2 29.38 56.84 -10.47
N PHE A 3 29.22 55.66 -11.06
CA PHE A 3 27.94 54.94 -11.09
C PHE A 3 27.60 54.43 -9.68
N PRO A 4 26.33 54.50 -9.23
CA PRO A 4 25.97 54.11 -7.88
C PRO A 4 25.96 52.58 -7.75
N LEU A 5 26.94 52.02 -7.04
CA LEU A 5 27.00 50.60 -6.62
C LEU A 5 25.93 50.19 -5.58
N HIS A 6 24.97 51.07 -5.29
CA HIS A 6 23.94 50.88 -4.25
C HIS A 6 22.64 50.28 -4.81
N GLU A 7 22.24 50.66 -6.03
CA GLU A 7 21.00 50.21 -6.69
C GLU A 7 21.01 48.70 -7.04
N SER A 8 22.20 48.13 -7.29
CA SER A 8 22.36 46.71 -7.61
C SER A 8 22.22 45.78 -6.40
N LYS A 9 22.42 46.27 -5.17
CA LYS A 9 22.25 45.45 -3.96
C LYS A 9 20.78 45.27 -3.58
N LEU A 10 19.94 46.27 -3.87
CA LEU A 10 18.52 46.27 -3.50
C LEU A 10 17.68 45.33 -4.38
N THR A 11 18.13 45.03 -5.60
CA THR A 11 17.49 44.11 -6.55
C THR A 11 17.99 42.65 -6.45
N VAL A 12 19.21 42.44 -5.97
CA VAL A 12 19.79 41.09 -5.78
C VAL A 12 19.23 40.38 -4.55
N LEU A 13 18.92 41.13 -3.49
CA LEU A 13 18.37 40.59 -2.24
C LEU A 13 16.99 39.90 -2.40
N PRO A 14 15.97 40.48 -3.09
CA PRO A 14 14.69 39.82 -3.30
C PRO A 14 14.80 38.62 -4.26
N LEU A 15 15.70 38.68 -5.25
CA LEU A 15 15.93 37.55 -6.17
C LEU A 15 16.58 36.36 -5.46
N ALA A 16 17.57 36.62 -4.59
CA ALA A 16 18.19 35.60 -3.76
C ALA A 16 17.20 34.97 -2.76
N MET A 17 16.31 35.79 -2.17
CA MET A 17 15.23 35.28 -1.30
C MET A 17 14.24 34.41 -2.08
N LEU A 18 13.82 34.79 -3.29
CA LEU A 18 12.93 33.99 -4.13
C LEU A 18 13.56 32.65 -4.53
N VAL A 19 14.85 32.62 -4.85
CA VAL A 19 15.59 31.37 -5.13
C VAL A 19 15.65 30.49 -3.88
N PHE A 20 15.94 31.06 -2.71
CA PHE A 20 15.99 30.32 -1.44
C PHE A 20 14.62 29.75 -1.05
N ILE A 21 13.55 30.54 -1.20
CA ILE A 21 12.16 30.10 -1.00
C ILE A 21 11.79 28.98 -1.97
N SER A 22 12.21 29.05 -3.24
CA SER A 22 11.93 27.99 -4.23
C SER A 22 12.66 26.68 -3.91
N ILE A 23 13.87 26.74 -3.34
CA ILE A 23 14.62 25.56 -2.88
C ILE A 23 13.95 24.96 -1.63
N LEU A 24 13.52 25.80 -0.68
CA LEU A 24 12.78 25.36 0.51
C LEU A 24 11.45 24.68 0.13
N ILE A 25 10.69 25.23 -0.82
CA ILE A 25 9.42 24.64 -1.29
C ILE A 25 9.63 23.25 -1.91
N ARG A 26 10.76 23.01 -2.61
CA ARG A 26 11.10 21.68 -3.15
C ARG A 26 11.42 20.65 -2.07
N CYS A 27 11.94 21.07 -0.92
CA CYS A 27 12.19 20.17 0.21
C CYS A 27 10.91 19.81 1.00
N LEU A 28 9.83 20.58 0.86
CA LEU A 28 8.57 20.30 1.57
C LEU A 28 7.74 19.17 0.91
N HIS A 29 8.00 18.82 -0.35
CA HIS A 29 7.35 17.68 -0.99
C HIS A 29 8.20 16.42 -0.83
N ALA A 30 8.15 15.83 0.37
CA ALA A 30 8.56 14.44 0.54
C ALA A 30 7.51 13.57 -0.17
N SER A 31 7.75 13.23 -1.43
CA SER A 31 6.99 12.18 -2.11
C SER A 31 7.40 10.84 -1.54
N ASP A 32 6.43 9.94 -1.34
CA ASP A 32 6.75 8.55 -1.01
C ASP A 32 7.72 7.99 -2.06
N PRO A 33 8.73 7.21 -1.64
CA PRO A 33 9.65 6.59 -2.58
C PRO A 33 8.84 5.70 -3.55
N PRO A 34 9.25 5.64 -4.83
CA PRO A 34 8.56 4.80 -5.79
C PRO A 34 8.61 3.34 -5.35
N LEU A 35 7.57 2.58 -5.71
CA LEU A 35 7.57 1.13 -5.53
C LEU A 35 8.64 0.49 -6.41
N THR A 36 9.37 -0.49 -5.87
CA THR A 36 10.44 -1.20 -6.60
C THR A 36 10.30 -2.71 -6.45
N LEU A 37 10.96 -3.46 -7.34
CA LEU A 37 10.94 -4.93 -7.28
C LEU A 37 11.87 -5.50 -6.20
N ASP A 38 12.84 -4.70 -5.76
CA ASP A 38 13.92 -5.09 -4.84
C ASP A 38 13.79 -4.46 -3.45
N TYR A 39 12.66 -3.82 -3.13
CA TYR A 39 12.45 -3.08 -1.88
C TYR A 39 12.75 -3.91 -0.61
N TYR A 40 12.42 -5.21 -0.61
CA TYR A 40 12.68 -6.13 0.50
C TYR A 40 13.93 -7.01 0.32
N ALA A 41 14.70 -6.83 -0.76
CA ALA A 41 15.79 -7.74 -1.12
C ALA A 41 16.88 -7.85 -0.04
N SER A 42 17.13 -6.78 0.71
CA SER A 42 18.12 -6.74 1.80
C SER A 42 17.53 -6.91 3.21
N THR A 43 16.24 -6.60 3.39
CA THR A 43 15.59 -6.52 4.71
C THR A 43 14.71 -7.72 5.02
N CYS A 44 14.06 -8.31 4.01
CA CYS A 44 13.30 -9.54 4.13
C CYS A 44 13.35 -10.35 2.83
N PRO A 45 14.51 -10.95 2.48
CA PRO A 45 14.72 -11.63 1.20
C PRO A 45 13.79 -12.84 0.99
N SER A 46 13.24 -13.40 2.06
CA SER A 46 12.32 -14.55 2.03
C SER A 46 10.85 -14.19 1.83
N VAL A 47 10.48 -12.90 1.78
CA VAL A 47 9.07 -12.46 1.76
C VAL A 47 8.25 -13.12 0.65
N PHE A 48 8.74 -13.10 -0.59
CA PHE A 48 8.01 -13.66 -1.74
C PHE A 48 7.88 -15.18 -1.64
N GLU A 49 8.87 -15.87 -1.09
CA GLU A 49 8.82 -17.33 -0.91
C GLU A 49 7.81 -17.71 0.18
N ILE A 50 7.81 -16.98 1.31
CA ILE A 50 6.88 -17.22 2.41
C ILE A 50 5.43 -17.02 1.95
N VAL A 51 5.13 -15.88 1.32
CA VAL A 51 3.76 -15.59 0.82
C VAL A 51 3.32 -16.67 -0.16
N LYS A 52 4.19 -17.03 -1.12
CA LYS A 52 3.89 -18.07 -2.11
C LYS A 52 3.55 -19.40 -1.45
N LYS A 53 4.36 -19.85 -0.49
CA LYS A 53 4.16 -21.14 0.19
C LYS A 53 2.86 -21.20 0.99
N GLU A 54 2.55 -20.13 1.72
CA GLU A 54 1.28 -20.07 2.46
C GLU A 54 0.09 -20.03 1.49
N MET A 55 0.19 -19.27 0.40
CA MET A 55 -0.83 -19.23 -0.64
C MET A 55 -1.02 -20.59 -1.35
N GLU A 56 0.06 -21.33 -1.60
CA GLU A 56 0.00 -22.71 -2.11
C GLU A 56 -0.82 -23.59 -1.17
N CYS A 57 -0.54 -23.57 0.14
CA CYS A 57 -1.29 -24.32 1.13
C CYS A 57 -2.78 -23.95 1.15
N GLU A 58 -3.09 -22.65 1.17
CA GLU A 58 -4.45 -22.14 1.26
C GLU A 58 -5.27 -22.48 -0.01
N VAL A 59 -4.69 -22.29 -1.20
CA VAL A 59 -5.37 -22.61 -2.48
C VAL A 59 -5.50 -24.11 -2.71
N LEU A 60 -4.51 -24.92 -2.30
CA LEU A 60 -4.62 -26.38 -2.35
C LEU A 60 -5.73 -26.91 -1.44
N SER A 61 -5.93 -26.28 -0.28
CA SER A 61 -6.99 -26.66 0.66
C SER A 61 -8.39 -26.30 0.15
N GLU A 62 -8.54 -25.12 -0.46
CA GLU A 62 -9.79 -24.61 -1.03
C GLU A 62 -9.46 -23.68 -2.21
N PRO A 63 -9.68 -24.12 -3.46
CA PRO A 63 -9.37 -23.34 -4.66
C PRO A 63 -10.03 -21.94 -4.68
N ARG A 64 -11.18 -21.78 -4.01
CA ARG A 64 -11.86 -20.47 -3.87
C ARG A 64 -10.99 -19.43 -3.19
N ASN A 65 -10.04 -19.80 -2.34
CA ASN A 65 -9.16 -18.87 -1.64
C ASN A 65 -8.38 -17.96 -2.59
N ALA A 66 -8.04 -18.44 -3.79
CA ALA A 66 -7.42 -17.60 -4.82
C ALA A 66 -8.31 -16.41 -5.21
N ALA A 67 -9.59 -16.67 -5.46
CA ALA A 67 -10.56 -15.62 -5.80
C ALA A 67 -10.80 -14.65 -4.63
N LEU A 68 -10.76 -15.16 -3.39
CA LEU A 68 -10.89 -14.31 -2.19
C LEU A 68 -9.73 -13.32 -2.07
N MET A 69 -8.48 -13.77 -2.23
CA MET A 69 -7.31 -12.89 -2.12
C MET A 69 -7.30 -11.82 -3.22
N LEU A 70 -7.59 -12.21 -4.45
CA LEU A 70 -7.67 -11.25 -5.56
C LEU A 70 -8.75 -10.19 -5.30
N ARG A 71 -9.92 -10.61 -4.81
CA ARG A 71 -11.00 -9.69 -4.44
C ARG A 71 -10.61 -8.79 -3.27
N LEU A 72 -9.97 -9.34 -2.23
CA LEU A 72 -9.53 -8.55 -1.08
C LEU A 72 -8.53 -7.46 -1.49
N HIS A 73 -7.57 -7.78 -2.36
CA HIS A 73 -6.64 -6.79 -2.92
C HIS A 73 -7.34 -5.74 -3.78
N PHE A 74 -8.32 -6.14 -4.61
CA PHE A 74 -9.13 -5.20 -5.38
C PHE A 74 -9.87 -4.21 -4.46
N HIS A 75 -10.49 -4.70 -3.37
CA HIS A 75 -11.23 -3.86 -2.44
C HIS A 75 -10.32 -2.91 -1.66
N ASP A 76 -9.11 -3.35 -1.28
CA ASP A 76 -8.09 -2.47 -0.69
C ASP A 76 -7.76 -1.33 -1.67
N CYS A 77 -7.31 -1.66 -2.88
CA CYS A 77 -6.83 -0.65 -3.82
C CYS A 77 -7.88 0.36 -4.31
N PHE A 78 -9.17 0.00 -4.30
CA PHE A 78 -10.25 0.89 -4.74
C PHE A 78 -10.73 1.87 -3.65
N VAL A 79 -10.36 1.62 -2.40
CA VAL A 79 -10.71 2.48 -1.26
C VAL A 79 -9.42 3.10 -0.76
N GLN A 80 -9.25 4.42 -0.93
CA GLN A 80 -8.06 5.18 -0.49
C GLN A 80 -6.67 4.66 -0.97
N GLY A 81 -6.61 3.66 -1.86
CA GLY A 81 -5.38 3.12 -2.43
C GLY A 81 -4.98 1.80 -1.77
N CYS A 82 -3.94 1.13 -2.31
CA CYS A 82 -3.49 -0.14 -1.77
C CYS A 82 -2.66 0.09 -0.48
N ASP A 83 -3.32 0.28 0.65
CA ASP A 83 -2.70 0.69 1.91
C ASP A 83 -3.07 -0.23 3.08
N GLY A 84 -3.70 -1.38 2.83
CA GLY A 84 -4.09 -2.33 3.86
C GLY A 84 -5.20 -1.84 4.80
N SER A 85 -5.84 -0.71 4.51
CA SER A 85 -6.94 -0.15 5.32
C SER A 85 -8.13 -1.09 5.43
N VAL A 86 -8.41 -1.88 4.39
CA VAL A 86 -9.48 -2.89 4.37
C VAL A 86 -9.29 -3.98 5.44
N LEU A 87 -8.06 -4.15 5.94
CA LEU A 87 -7.72 -5.16 6.95
C LEU A 87 -8.01 -4.68 8.37
N LEU A 88 -8.17 -3.38 8.59
CA LEU A 88 -8.42 -2.81 9.91
C LEU A 88 -9.81 -3.20 10.43
N ASP A 89 -9.85 -3.67 11.68
CA ASP A 89 -11.09 -3.92 12.40
C ASP A 89 -11.63 -2.65 13.05
N ASP A 90 -12.92 -2.66 13.35
CA ASP A 90 -13.57 -1.59 14.10
C ASP A 90 -12.90 -1.41 15.47
N THR A 91 -12.72 -0.15 15.86
CA THR A 91 -12.34 0.23 17.23
C THR A 91 -13.35 1.24 17.77
N ILE A 92 -13.17 1.71 19.01
CA ILE A 92 -14.06 2.73 19.61
C ILE A 92 -14.08 4.02 18.78
N THR A 93 -12.97 4.34 18.09
CA THR A 93 -12.79 5.59 17.34
C THR A 93 -12.68 5.40 15.84
N LEU A 94 -12.66 4.15 15.35
CA LEU A 94 -12.49 3.84 13.92
C LEU A 94 -13.59 2.89 13.48
N GLN A 95 -14.35 3.31 12.46
CA GLN A 95 -15.24 2.42 11.73
C GLN A 95 -14.48 1.86 10.52
N GLY A 96 -14.30 0.55 10.49
CA GLY A 96 -13.57 -0.15 9.45
C GLY A 96 -14.40 -0.37 8.19
N GLU A 97 -13.70 -0.65 7.09
CA GLU A 97 -14.30 -0.89 5.77
C GLU A 97 -15.02 -2.23 5.68
N LYS A 98 -14.71 -3.18 6.57
CA LYS A 98 -15.36 -4.50 6.63
C LYS A 98 -16.88 -4.42 6.86
N LYS A 99 -17.36 -3.30 7.42
CA LYS A 99 -18.78 -3.04 7.68
C LYS A 99 -19.52 -2.38 6.51
N ALA A 100 -18.82 -1.94 5.47
CA ALA A 100 -19.49 -1.39 4.29
C ALA A 100 -20.46 -2.41 3.69
N SER A 101 -21.54 -1.95 3.09
CA SER A 101 -22.66 -2.75 2.59
C SER A 101 -22.19 -3.85 1.64
N ILE A 102 -21.22 -3.55 0.78
CA ILE A 102 -20.66 -4.49 -0.19
C ILE A 102 -19.63 -5.48 0.40
N ASN A 103 -19.06 -5.14 1.56
CA ASN A 103 -18.03 -5.93 2.24
C ASN A 103 -18.64 -6.87 3.29
N THR A 104 -19.69 -6.41 3.97
CA THR A 104 -20.33 -7.15 5.07
C THR A 104 -20.85 -8.49 4.59
N ASN A 105 -20.49 -9.57 5.29
CA ASN A 105 -20.82 -10.97 4.96
C ASN A 105 -20.38 -11.43 3.55
N SER A 106 -19.51 -10.67 2.88
CA SER A 106 -19.19 -10.82 1.47
C SER A 106 -17.69 -10.91 1.24
N LEU A 107 -16.91 -9.96 1.79
CA LEU A 107 -15.45 -9.96 1.73
C LEU A 107 -14.91 -10.96 2.77
N LYS A 108 -13.94 -11.78 2.37
CA LYS A 108 -13.39 -12.88 3.18
C LYS A 108 -11.89 -13.01 2.92
N GLY A 109 -11.23 -13.86 3.71
CA GLY A 109 -9.81 -14.17 3.52
C GLY A 109 -8.85 -13.42 4.45
N PHE A 110 -9.37 -12.64 5.40
CA PHE A 110 -8.57 -11.93 6.40
C PHE A 110 -7.65 -12.87 7.19
N GLU A 111 -8.14 -14.05 7.58
CA GLU A 111 -7.36 -15.04 8.33
C GLU A 111 -6.14 -15.58 7.55
N ILE A 112 -6.22 -15.61 6.22
CA ILE A 112 -5.10 -16.00 5.35
C ILE A 112 -3.99 -14.95 5.45
N ILE A 113 -4.37 -13.67 5.39
CA ILE A 113 -3.43 -12.54 5.56
C ILE A 113 -2.83 -12.56 6.97
N ASP A 114 -3.62 -12.84 8.01
CA ASP A 114 -3.11 -12.96 9.37
C ASP A 114 -2.07 -14.08 9.50
N ARG A 115 -2.34 -15.25 8.89
CA ARG A 115 -1.39 -16.37 8.87
C ARG A 115 -0.08 -15.99 8.18
N ILE A 116 -0.17 -15.40 6.99
CA ILE A 116 1.00 -14.97 6.22
C ILE A 116 1.78 -13.92 7.00
N LYS A 117 1.09 -12.92 7.56
CA LYS A 117 1.71 -11.85 8.35
C LYS A 117 2.43 -12.41 9.57
N ASN A 118 1.80 -13.32 10.32
CA ASN A 118 2.42 -13.97 11.47
C ASN A 118 3.69 -14.74 11.08
N LYS A 119 3.68 -15.44 9.94
CA LYS A 119 4.85 -16.16 9.46
C LYS A 119 5.97 -15.19 9.05
N ILE A 120 5.65 -14.11 8.36
CA ILE A 120 6.61 -13.07 7.97
C ILE A 120 7.19 -12.36 9.19
N GLU A 121 6.37 -11.97 10.17
CA GLU A 121 6.83 -11.30 11.39
C GLU A 121 7.75 -12.18 12.24
N SER A 122 7.64 -13.51 12.14
CA SER A 122 8.58 -14.44 12.79
C SER A 122 9.97 -14.46 12.13
N GLU A 123 10.07 -14.07 10.86
CA GLU A 123 11.31 -14.10 10.06
C GLU A 123 11.93 -12.71 9.94
N CYS A 124 11.12 -11.67 9.70
CA CYS A 124 11.54 -10.29 9.52
C CYS A 124 10.60 -9.30 10.24
N PRO A 125 10.75 -9.14 11.57
CA PRO A 125 9.84 -8.37 12.41
C PRO A 125 9.74 -6.89 11.99
N GLY A 126 8.53 -6.40 11.78
CA GLY A 126 8.22 -4.99 11.51
C GLY A 126 8.72 -4.47 10.15
N ILE A 127 9.08 -5.35 9.22
CA ILE A 127 9.66 -4.95 7.93
C ILE A 127 8.59 -4.84 6.83
N VAL A 128 7.79 -5.89 6.64
CA VAL A 128 6.90 -6.03 5.48
C VAL A 128 5.51 -5.50 5.83
N SER A 129 4.97 -4.60 5.01
CA SER A 129 3.61 -4.07 5.20
C SER A 129 2.53 -5.10 4.89
N CYS A 130 1.38 -4.99 5.55
CA CYS A 130 0.18 -5.75 5.23
C CYS A 130 -0.32 -5.46 3.81
N ALA A 131 -0.21 -4.21 3.35
CA ALA A 131 -0.54 -3.79 1.99
C ALA A 131 0.28 -4.57 0.92
N ASP A 132 1.58 -4.73 1.12
CA ASP A 132 2.41 -5.51 0.19
C ASP A 132 2.14 -7.00 0.31
N ILE A 133 1.88 -7.54 1.51
CA ILE A 133 1.47 -8.95 1.67
C ILE A 133 0.22 -9.24 0.86
N LEU A 134 -0.78 -8.36 0.93
CA LEU A 134 -2.02 -8.51 0.18
C LEU A 134 -1.77 -8.47 -1.33
N THR A 135 -0.90 -7.56 -1.79
CA THR A 135 -0.53 -7.43 -3.20
C THR A 135 0.20 -8.68 -3.72
N ILE A 136 1.19 -9.20 -2.97
CA ILE A 136 1.94 -10.40 -3.35
C ILE A 136 1.01 -11.63 -3.34
N ALA A 137 0.18 -11.77 -2.31
CA ALA A 137 -0.76 -12.87 -2.16
C ALA A 137 -1.80 -12.91 -3.30
N ALA A 138 -2.29 -11.75 -3.75
CA ALA A 138 -3.19 -11.67 -4.90
C ALA A 138 -2.51 -12.11 -6.21
N ARG A 139 -1.23 -11.78 -6.41
CA ARG A 139 -0.47 -12.27 -7.56
C ARG A 139 -0.30 -13.79 -7.51
N ASP A 140 0.13 -14.32 -6.36
CA ASP A 140 0.34 -15.76 -6.18
C ASP A 140 -0.98 -16.53 -6.35
N ALA A 141 -2.09 -16.01 -5.80
CA ALA A 141 -3.43 -16.55 -6.01
C ALA A 141 -3.77 -16.74 -7.50
N VAL A 142 -3.51 -15.74 -8.34
CA VAL A 142 -3.80 -15.80 -9.78
C VAL A 142 -2.94 -16.84 -10.48
N ILE A 143 -1.64 -16.90 -10.17
CA ILE A 143 -0.74 -17.91 -10.75
C ILE A 143 -1.19 -19.32 -10.39
N LEU A 144 -1.56 -19.55 -9.13
CA LEU A 144 -1.93 -20.88 -8.63
C LEU A 144 -3.19 -21.46 -9.30
N VAL A 145 -4.04 -20.61 -9.88
CA VAL A 145 -5.21 -21.04 -10.67
C VAL A 145 -4.99 -20.96 -12.18
N GLY A 146 -3.74 -20.87 -12.63
CA GLY A 146 -3.37 -20.92 -14.04
C GLY A 146 -3.37 -19.56 -14.76
N GLY A 147 -3.39 -18.46 -14.01
CA GLY A 147 -3.26 -17.11 -14.55
C GLY A 147 -1.81 -16.74 -14.92
N PRO A 148 -1.61 -15.54 -15.50
CA PRO A 148 -0.30 -15.09 -15.92
C PRO A 148 0.59 -14.70 -14.73
N TYR A 149 1.90 -14.71 -14.96
CA TYR A 149 2.87 -14.07 -14.07
C TYR A 149 3.01 -12.59 -14.41
N TRP A 150 3.17 -11.75 -13.38
CA TRP A 150 3.67 -10.38 -13.52
C TRP A 150 4.54 -10.02 -12.31
N ASP A 151 5.42 -9.05 -12.52
CA ASP A 151 6.22 -8.48 -11.45
C ASP A 151 5.37 -7.57 -10.57
N VAL A 152 5.55 -7.69 -9.26
CA VAL A 152 4.83 -6.90 -8.26
C VAL A 152 5.81 -5.89 -7.66
N PRO A 153 5.74 -4.59 -8.03
CA PRO A 153 6.43 -3.55 -7.29
C PRO A 153 5.90 -3.49 -5.86
N VAL A 154 6.80 -3.47 -4.89
CA VAL A 154 6.52 -3.44 -3.46
C VAL A 154 7.18 -2.22 -2.81
N GLY A 155 6.86 -1.97 -1.54
CA GLY A 155 7.23 -0.78 -0.79
C GLY A 155 6.02 0.03 -0.27
N ARG A 156 4.80 -0.50 -0.39
CA ARG A 156 3.60 0.13 0.17
C ARG A 156 3.68 0.21 1.69
N LYS A 157 2.96 1.17 2.27
CA LYS A 157 2.86 1.35 3.73
C LYS A 157 1.43 1.15 4.18
N ASP A 158 1.29 0.65 5.41
CA ASP A 158 -0.01 0.39 6.00
C ASP A 158 -0.66 1.68 6.49
N SER A 159 -1.94 1.82 6.20
CA SER A 159 -2.77 2.92 6.69
C SER A 159 -2.98 2.83 8.19
N LYS A 160 -3.19 4.00 8.79
CA LYS A 160 -3.62 4.13 10.19
C LYS A 160 -5.12 4.38 10.32
N THR A 161 -5.80 4.50 9.19
CA THR A 161 -7.21 4.82 9.08
C THR A 161 -7.86 3.95 8.02
N ALA A 162 -9.17 3.76 8.14
CA ALA A 162 -10.01 3.10 7.16
C ALA A 162 -11.16 4.03 6.82
N SER A 163 -11.72 3.90 5.62
CA SER A 163 -12.80 4.77 5.16
C SER A 163 -14.03 3.98 4.72
N PHE A 164 -14.93 3.76 5.69
CA PHE A 164 -16.25 3.18 5.44
C PHE A 164 -17.01 3.94 4.33
N GLU A 165 -16.98 5.28 4.34
CA GLU A 165 -17.67 6.10 3.35
C GLU A 165 -17.09 5.93 1.93
N LEU A 166 -15.77 5.85 1.80
CA LEU A 166 -15.14 5.57 0.50
C LEU A 166 -15.41 4.13 0.05
N ALA A 167 -15.47 3.17 0.96
CA ALA A 167 -15.89 1.80 0.61
C ALA A 167 -17.32 1.74 0.08
N GLU A 168 -18.26 2.51 0.63
CA GLU A 168 -19.64 2.59 0.12
C GLU A 168 -19.72 3.26 -1.25
N SER A 169 -18.88 4.25 -1.53
CA SER A 169 -18.99 5.09 -2.73
C SER A 169 -18.10 4.65 -3.90
N ASN A 170 -16.91 4.10 -3.64
CA ASN A 170 -15.95 3.74 -4.69
C ASN A 170 -16.13 2.30 -5.20
N LEU A 171 -16.65 1.40 -4.36
CA LEU A 171 -16.76 0.00 -4.73
C LEU A 171 -17.99 -0.22 -5.62
N PRO A 172 -17.83 -0.80 -6.81
CA PRO A 172 -18.93 -0.98 -7.75
C PRO A 172 -19.91 -2.05 -7.26
N ALA A 173 -21.20 -1.74 -7.24
CA ALA A 173 -22.27 -2.69 -6.94
C ALA A 173 -22.62 -3.56 -8.17
N ALA A 174 -22.96 -4.82 -7.91
CA ALA A 174 -23.58 -5.68 -8.93
C ALA A 174 -24.98 -5.15 -9.25
N LYS A 175 -25.32 -5.11 -10.55
CA LYS A 175 -26.66 -4.74 -11.03
C LYS A 175 -27.64 -5.90 -10.91
#